data_AF-G3FZM7-F1
#
_entry.id   AF-G3FZM7-F1
#
_cell.length_a   1.000
_cell.length_b   1.000
_cell.length_c   1.000
_cell.angle_alpha   90.00
_cell.angle_beta   90.00
_cell.angle_gamma   90.00
#
_symmetry.space_group_name_H-M   'P 1'
#
loop_
_entity.id
_entity.type
_entity.pdbx_description
1 polymer ?
#
loop_
_entity_poly.entity_id
_entity_poly.type
_entity_poly.pdbx_seq_one_letter_code
_entity_poly.pdbx_strand_id
1 'polypeptide(L)' 'MKVLVLLTLAVLLMISADMAFAGFGCPGDQYECNRHCRSIGCRAGYCDAVTLWLRCTCTGCSGKK' A
#
# COMPACT_ATOMS: atom_id res chain seq x y z
N MET A 1 7.38 27.81 22.56
CA MET A 1 5.97 27.53 22.23
C MET A 1 5.73 27.43 20.73
N LYS A 2 5.97 28.49 19.93
CA LYS A 2 5.81 28.45 18.46
C LYS A 2 6.61 27.34 17.76
N VAL A 3 7.86 27.11 18.16
CA VAL A 3 8.72 26.07 17.56
C VAL A 3 8.19 24.65 17.84
N LEU A 4 7.69 24.40 19.05
CA LEU A 4 7.09 23.11 19.43
C LEU A 4 5.79 22.85 18.66
N VAL A 5 4.99 23.91 18.42
CA VAL A 5 3.78 23.83 17.59
C VAL A 5 4.12 23.53 16.14
N LEU A 6 5.17 24.17 15.59
CA LEU A 6 5.63 23.90 14.22
C LEU A 6 6.18 22.48 14.06
N LEU A 7 6.96 22.00 15.04
CA LEU A 7 7.49 20.62 15.06
C LEU A 7 6.38 19.57 15.15
N THR A 8 5.37 19.79 16.00
CA THR A 8 4.24 18.86 16.12
C THR A 8 3.37 18.85 14.86
N LEU A 9 3.11 20.01 14.24
CA LEU A 9 2.43 20.08 12.94
C LEU A 9 3.20 19.33 11.84
N ALA A 10 4.52 19.52 11.78
CA ALA A 10 5.37 18.87 10.80
C ALA A 10 5.35 17.34 10.96
N VAL A 11 5.41 16.83 12.19
CA VAL A 11 5.30 15.38 12.47
C VAL A 11 3.94 14.84 12.04
N LEU A 12 2.84 15.52 12.37
CA LEU A 12 1.49 15.10 11.95
C LEU A 12 1.35 14.99 10.43
N LEU A 13 1.90 15.93 9.67
CA LEU A 13 1.87 15.92 8.20
C LEU A 13 2.65 14.72 7.61
N MET A 14 3.73 14.29 8.26
CA MET A 14 4.53 13.14 7.81
C MET A 14 3.80 11.80 8.05
N ILE A 15 2.93 11.70 9.05
CA ILE A 15 2.15 10.48 9.35
C ILE A 15 1.05 10.23 8.29
N SER A 16 0.49 11.29 7.69
CA SER A 16 -0.57 11.15 6.67
C SER A 16 -0.10 10.60 5.32
N ALA A 17 1.21 10.52 5.08
CA ALA A 17 1.75 10.16 3.76
C ALA A 17 1.84 8.65 3.49
N ASP A 18 1.72 7.77 4.50
CA ASP A 18 2.07 6.34 4.32
C ASP A 18 0.89 5.38 4.18
N MET A 19 -0.36 5.77 4.44
CA MET A 19 -1.46 4.81 4.50
C MET A 19 -2.41 4.85 3.30
N ALA A 20 -1.85 4.81 2.10
CA ALA A 20 -2.58 4.32 0.92
C ALA A 20 -2.39 2.80 0.76
N PHE A 21 -2.42 2.05 1.88
CA PHE A 21 -2.61 0.61 1.83
C PHE A 21 -4.12 0.39 1.68
N ALA A 22 -4.63 0.63 0.47
CA ALA A 22 -5.85 -0.04 0.06
C ALA A 22 -5.52 -1.53 0.14
N GLY A 23 -5.88 -2.16 1.25
CA GLY A 23 -5.77 -3.60 1.43
C GLY A 23 -6.73 -4.22 0.43
N PHE A 24 -6.25 -4.43 -0.80
CA PHE A 24 -6.95 -5.12 -1.87
C PHE A 24 -7.07 -6.59 -1.46
N GLY A 25 -7.81 -6.89 -0.38
CA GLY A 25 -7.91 -8.19 0.27
C GLY A 25 -6.89 -8.48 1.36
N CYS A 26 -5.72 -7.85 1.36
CA CYS A 26 -4.67 -8.10 2.35
C CYS A 26 -5.00 -7.57 3.76
N PRO A 27 -4.75 -8.33 4.86
CA PRO A 27 -4.05 -9.61 4.96
C PRO A 27 -4.92 -10.87 4.86
N GLY A 28 -6.25 -10.74 4.91
CA GLY A 28 -7.17 -11.87 5.04
C GLY A 28 -7.54 -12.59 3.73
N ASP A 29 -7.30 -11.94 2.60
CA ASP A 29 -7.81 -12.36 1.29
C ASP A 29 -6.77 -12.11 0.19
N GLN A 30 -5.83 -13.07 0.06
CA GLN A 30 -4.82 -13.06 -1.00
C GLN A 30 -5.43 -13.17 -2.40
N TYR A 31 -6.61 -13.79 -2.51
CA TYR A 31 -7.26 -13.99 -3.79
C TYR A 31 -7.79 -12.68 -4.36
N GLU A 32 -8.39 -11.82 -3.53
CA GLU A 32 -8.83 -10.49 -3.95
C GLU A 32 -7.65 -9.62 -4.41
N CYS A 33 -6.48 -9.73 -3.75
CA CYS A 33 -5.25 -9.04 -4.18
C CYS A 33 -4.81 -9.50 -5.56
N ASN A 34 -4.77 -10.81 -5.78
CA ASN A 34 -4.44 -11.39 -7.07
C ASN A 34 -5.44 -10.98 -8.16
N ARG A 35 -6.75 -10.99 -7.84
CA ARG A 35 -7.81 -10.57 -8.76
C ARG A 35 -7.65 -9.09 -9.13
N HIS A 36 -7.41 -8.23 -8.14
CA HIS A 36 -7.15 -6.81 -8.35
C HIS A 36 -5.96 -6.61 -9.30
N CYS A 37 -4.81 -7.21 -9.01
CA CYS A 37 -3.63 -7.11 -9.87
C CYS A 37 -3.87 -7.61 -11.30
N ARG A 38 -4.66 -8.68 -11.47
CA ARG A 38 -5.03 -9.17 -12.81
C ARG A 38 -5.97 -8.21 -13.55
N SER A 39 -6.87 -7.54 -12.84
CA SER A 39 -7.78 -6.55 -13.44
C SER A 39 -7.06 -5.33 -14.02
N ILE A 40 -5.92 -4.95 -13.44
CA ILE A 40 -5.08 -3.84 -13.91
C ILE A 40 -3.99 -4.27 -14.91
N GLY A 41 -4.04 -5.52 -15.41
CA GLY A 41 -3.13 -6.01 -16.45
C GLY A 41 -1.82 -6.60 -15.92
N CYS A 42 -1.75 -7.00 -14.65
CA CYS A 42 -0.63 -7.74 -14.09
C CYS A 42 -0.84 -9.25 -14.10
N ARG A 43 0.26 -10.01 -14.08
CA ARG A 43 0.23 -11.47 -14.09
C ARG A 43 -0.33 -12.04 -12.78
N ALA A 44 0.07 -11.49 -11.64
CA ALA A 44 -0.34 -11.95 -10.32
C ALA A 44 -0.23 -10.86 -9.26
N GLY A 45 -0.91 -11.06 -8.12
CA GLY A 45 -0.81 -10.24 -6.92
C GLY A 45 -0.69 -11.11 -5.66
N TYR A 46 0.05 -10.63 -4.66
CA TYR A 46 0.18 -11.31 -3.36
C TYR A 46 0.27 -10.32 -2.20
N CYS A 47 -0.03 -10.79 -0.98
CA CYS A 47 0.13 -9.98 0.23
C CYS A 47 1.57 -10.02 0.74
N ASP A 48 2.19 -8.85 0.88
CA ASP A 48 3.63 -8.73 1.12
C ASP A 48 4.02 -8.96 2.59
N ALA A 49 4.86 -9.96 2.83
CA ALA A 49 5.29 -10.35 4.17
C ALA A 49 6.13 -9.28 4.90
N VAL A 50 6.87 -8.43 4.17
CA VAL A 50 7.66 -7.33 4.76
C VAL A 50 6.73 -6.29 5.39
N THR A 51 5.52 -6.17 4.85
CA THR A 51 4.48 -5.28 5.34
C THR A 51 3.47 -5.95 6.28
N LEU A 52 3.84 -7.08 6.91
CA LEU A 52 2.90 -7.87 7.72
C LEU A 52 1.65 -8.29 6.93
N TRP A 53 1.82 -8.62 5.65
CA TRP A 53 0.73 -8.98 4.73
C TRP A 53 -0.33 -7.89 4.59
N LEU A 54 -0.06 -6.63 4.94
CA LEU A 54 -1.02 -5.54 4.82
C LEU A 54 -1.04 -4.94 3.40
N ARG A 55 0.06 -5.08 2.64
CA ARG A 55 0.15 -4.59 1.26
C ARG A 55 -0.19 -5.66 0.25
N CYS A 56 -0.94 -5.28 -0.78
CA CYS A 56 -1.04 -6.06 -2.02
C CYS A 56 0.07 -5.62 -2.99
N THR A 57 0.91 -6.56 -3.42
CA THR A 57 2.00 -6.35 -4.38
C THR A 57 1.68 -7.06 -5.69
N CYS A 58 1.66 -6.31 -6.80
CA CYS A 58 1.43 -6.86 -8.13
C CYS A 58 2.76 -7.17 -8.84
N THR A 59 2.80 -8.27 -9.60
CA THR A 59 3.97 -8.72 -10.36
C THR A 59 3.63 -9.04 -11.80
N GLY A 60 4.62 -8.92 -12.69
CA GLY A 60 4.46 -9.21 -14.11
C GLY A 60 3.43 -8.31 -14.79
N CYS A 61 3.44 -7.02 -14.48
CA CYS A 61 2.57 -6.01 -15.09
C CYS A 61 2.99 -5.72 -16.53
N SER A 62 2.18 -6.16 -17.50
CA SER A 62 2.40 -5.89 -18.92
C SER A 62 1.73 -4.57 -19.28
N GLY A 63 2.47 -3.47 -19.09
CA GLY A 63 1.96 -2.11 -19.31
C GLY A 63 2.91 -0.99 -18.86
N LYS A 64 4.04 -1.32 -18.22
CA LYS A 64 5.14 -0.38 -18.00
C LYS A 64 5.97 -0.30 -19.29
N LYS A 65 5.54 0.49 -20.26
CA LYS A 65 6.47 1.12 -21.22
C LYS A 65 7.23 2.22 -20.50
#